data_AF-A0A0F9GTR5-F1
#
_entry.id   AF-A0A0F9GTR5-F1
#
_cell.length_a   1.000
_cell.length_b   1.000
_cell.length_c   1.000
_cell.angle_alpha   90.00
_cell.angle_beta   90.00
_cell.angle_gamma   90.00
#
_symmetry.space_group_name_H-M   'P 1'
#
loop_
_entity.id
_entity.type
_entity.pdbx_description
1 polymer ?
#
loop_
_entity_poly.entity_id
_entity_poly.type
_entity_poly.pdbx_seq_one_letter_code
_entity_poly.pdbx_strand_id
1 'polypeptide(L)' 'MLIMKSKIKILATTQGIENPQQLAIKAAFPWATAKNIWSGNLAFRHLQTLHKAAETLNCTITDLYEVIP' A
#
# COMPACT_ATOMS: atom_id res chain seq x y z
N MET A 1 -14.95 -15.18 10.73
CA MET A 1 -14.95 -13.71 10.46
C MET A 1 -13.67 -13.45 9.72
N LEU A 2 -13.73 -13.13 8.42
CA LEU A 2 -12.51 -12.92 7.61
C LEU A 2 -11.84 -11.62 8.06
N ILE A 3 -10.56 -11.68 8.45
CA ILE A 3 -9.78 -10.50 8.80
C ILE A 3 -8.95 -10.12 7.57
N MET A 4 -9.14 -8.90 7.06
CA MET A 4 -8.31 -8.34 6.00
C MET A 4 -7.12 -7.60 6.61
N LYS A 5 -5.90 -8.01 6.24
CA LYS A 5 -4.66 -7.35 6.64
C LYS A 5 -3.97 -6.74 5.43
N SER A 6 -3.36 -5.57 5.58
CA SER A 6 -2.58 -4.97 4.51
C SER A 6 -1.25 -5.71 4.30
N LYS A 7 -0.91 -5.99 3.03
CA LYS A 7 0.35 -6.60 2.59
C LYS A 7 1.33 -5.59 1.96
N ILE A 8 0.99 -4.30 1.97
CA ILE A 8 1.74 -3.27 1.24
C ILE A 8 3.21 -3.21 1.61
N LYS A 9 3.53 -3.28 2.91
CA LYS A 9 4.93 -3.22 3.35
C LYS A 9 5.75 -4.35 2.73
N ILE A 10 5.21 -5.56 2.71
CA ILE A 10 5.87 -6.74 2.15
C ILE A 10 6.08 -6.54 0.64
N LEU A 11 5.01 -6.19 -0.09
CA LEU A 11 5.07 -5.95 -1.54
C LEU A 11 6.06 -4.84 -1.92
N ALA A 12 6.08 -3.76 -1.14
CA ALA A 12 7.00 -2.65 -1.32
C ALA A 12 8.45 -3.08 -1.09
N THR A 13 8.72 -3.82 -0.01
CA THR A 13 10.08 -4.31 0.29
C THR A 13 10.60 -5.29 -0.77
N THR A 14 9.75 -6.15 -1.35
CA THR A 14 10.14 -7.04 -2.45
C THR A 14 10.54 -6.29 -3.73
N GLN A 15 10.22 -5.00 -3.82
CA GLN A 15 10.51 -4.13 -4.96
C GLN A 15 11.56 -3.05 -4.62
N GLY A 16 12.28 -3.20 -3.51
CA GLY A 16 13.31 -2.26 -3.09
C GLY A 16 12.76 -0.93 -2.53
N ILE A 17 11.49 -0.90 -2.12
CA ILE A 17 10.90 0.21 -1.36
C ILE A 17 10.91 -0.18 0.11
N GLU A 18 11.83 0.39 0.87
CA GLU A 18 12.14 -0.02 2.25
C GLU A 18 11.47 0.86 3.31
N ASN A 19 10.98 2.04 2.92
CA ASN A 19 10.38 3.00 3.84
C ASN A 19 9.26 3.84 3.17
N PRO A 20 8.38 4.48 3.97
CA PRO A 20 7.30 5.30 3.44
C PRO A 20 7.77 6.54 2.67
N GLN A 21 8.98 7.07 2.91
CA GLN A 21 9.48 8.19 2.11
C GLN A 21 9.73 7.77 0.65
N GLN A 22 10.36 6.61 0.43
CA GLN A 22 10.58 6.07 -0.91
C GLN A 22 9.26 5.77 -1.62
N LEU A 23 8.26 5.25 -0.90
CA LEU A 23 6.91 5.08 -1.43
C LEU A 23 6.28 6.42 -1.83
N ALA A 24 6.43 7.44 -1.00
CA ALA A 24 5.93 8.79 -1.30
C ALA A 24 6.53 9.36 -2.59
N ILE A 25 7.83 9.21 -2.78
CA ILE A 25 8.55 9.67 -3.96
C ILE A 25 8.09 8.89 -5.20
N LYS A 26 8.11 7.55 -5.16
CA LYS A 26 7.76 6.70 -6.30
C LYS A 26 6.30 6.85 -6.72
N ALA A 27 5.38 6.90 -5.76
CA ALA A 27 3.95 7.03 -6.03
C ALA A 27 3.49 8.50 -6.20
N ALA A 28 4.40 9.47 -6.06
CA ALA A 28 4.08 10.89 -5.97
C ALA A 28 2.90 11.15 -5.00
N PHE A 29 3.01 10.61 -3.78
CA PHE A 29 2.06 10.85 -2.69
C PHE A 29 2.57 11.92 -1.74
N PRO A 30 1.67 12.66 -1.06
CA PRO A 30 2.03 13.36 0.17
C PRO A 30 2.60 12.37 1.20
N TRP A 31 3.61 12.80 1.96
CA TRP A 31 4.24 11.96 2.98
C TRP A 31 3.23 11.36 3.98
N ALA A 32 2.24 12.15 4.40
CA ALA A 32 1.20 11.68 5.33
C ALA A 32 0.38 10.53 4.72
N THR A 33 0.10 10.58 3.42
CA THR A 33 -0.61 9.52 2.70
C THR A 33 0.25 8.27 2.65
N ALA A 34 1.52 8.39 2.23
CA ALA A 34 2.43 7.25 2.15
C ALA A 34 2.66 6.59 3.51
N LYS A 35 2.82 7.37 4.59
CA LYS A 35 2.97 6.86 5.97
C LYS A 35 1.75 6.03 6.40
N ASN A 36 0.54 6.49 6.09
CA ASN A 36 -0.67 5.76 6.45
C ASN A 36 -0.89 4.50 5.61
N ILE A 37 -0.56 4.56 4.32
CA ILE A 37 -0.58 3.39 3.43
C ILE A 37 0.41 2.35 3.94
N TRP A 38 1.62 2.79 4.30
CA TRP A 38 2.68 1.94 4.83
C TRP A 38 2.35 1.30 6.18
N SER A 39 1.62 1.98 7.05
CA SER A 39 1.14 1.42 8.32
C SER A 39 0.01 0.41 8.15
N GLY A 40 -0.46 0.18 6.91
CA GLY A 40 -1.51 -0.77 6.59
C GLY A 40 -2.93 -0.26 6.83
N ASN A 41 -3.10 1.04 7.13
CA ASN A 41 -4.42 1.65 7.26
C ASN A 41 -4.97 2.06 5.88
N LEU A 42 -5.67 1.12 5.25
CA LEU A 42 -6.28 1.28 3.92
C LEU A 42 -7.79 1.50 3.95
N ALA A 43 -8.44 1.27 5.09
CA ALA A 43 -9.89 1.14 5.24
C ALA A 43 -10.70 2.41 4.89
N PHE A 44 -10.04 3.55 4.68
CA PHE A 44 -10.70 4.82 4.37
C PHE A 44 -9.93 5.61 3.29
N ARG A 45 -9.24 4.91 2.40
CA ARG A 45 -8.52 5.55 1.30
C ARG A 45 -9.41 5.60 0.07
N HIS A 46 -9.37 6.74 -0.63
CA HIS A 46 -10.04 6.87 -1.92
C HIS A 46 -9.53 5.80 -2.88
N LEU A 47 -10.43 5.25 -3.70
CA LEU A 47 -10.12 4.19 -4.66
C LEU A 47 -8.95 4.59 -5.58
N GLN A 48 -8.85 5.87 -5.96
CA GLN A 48 -7.72 6.40 -6.73
C GLN A 48 -6.37 6.25 -6.03
N THR A 49 -6.31 6.44 -4.71
CA THR A 49 -5.08 6.27 -3.93
C THR A 49 -4.66 4.80 -3.90
N LEU A 50 -5.63 3.89 -3.77
CA LEU A 50 -5.37 2.45 -3.80
C LEU A 50 -4.91 1.99 -5.19
N HIS A 51 -5.53 2.48 -6.27
CA HIS A 51 -5.08 2.23 -7.64
C HIS A 51 -3.64 2.67 -7.85
N LYS A 52 -3.31 3.91 -7.47
CA LYS A 52 -1.97 4.45 -7.67
C LYS A 52 -0.92 3.70 -6.85
N ALA A 53 -1.26 3.26 -5.63
CA ALA A 53 -0.39 2.43 -4.82
C ALA A 53 -0.16 1.05 -5.47
N ALA A 54 -1.22 0.41 -5.99
CA ALA A 54 -1.12 -0.86 -6.68
C ALA A 54 -0.28 -0.76 -7.96
N GLU A 55 -0.49 0.29 -8.76
CA GLU A 55 0.30 0.59 -9.96
C GLU A 55 1.78 0.83 -9.62
N THR A 56 2.07 1.62 -8.58
CA THR A 56 3.46 1.87 -8.11
C THR A 56 4.16 0.59 -7.69
N LEU A 57 3.39 -0.37 -7.14
CA LEU A 57 3.86 -1.66 -6.67
C LEU A 57 3.65 -2.77 -7.72
N ASN A 58 3.38 -2.41 -8.97
CA ASN A 58 3.16 -3.34 -10.08
C ASN A 58 2.26 -4.54 -9.72
N CYS A 59 1.16 -4.29 -9.00
CA CYS A 59 0.21 -5.29 -8.55
C CYS A 59 -1.24 -4.80 -8.72
N THR A 60 -2.20 -5.64 -8.34
CA THR A 60 -3.62 -5.27 -8.31
C THR A 60 -4.04 -4.75 -6.93
N ILE A 61 -5.17 -4.04 -6.86
CA ILE A 61 -5.70 -3.57 -5.56
C ILE A 61 -5.96 -4.73 -4.61
N THR A 62 -6.42 -5.88 -5.12
CA THR A 62 -6.67 -7.07 -4.31
C THR A 62 -5.40 -7.62 -3.67
N ASP A 63 -4.25 -7.50 -4.34
CA ASP A 63 -2.96 -7.98 -3.82
C ASP A 63 -2.46 -7.13 -2.64
N LEU A 64 -2.95 -5.89 -2.49
CA LEU A 64 -2.64 -5.03 -1.34
C LEU A 64 -3.19 -5.59 -0.02
N TYR A 65 -4.09 -6.57 -0.09
CA TYR A 65 -4.75 -7.20 1.04
C TYR A 65 -4.39 -8.69 1.12
N GLU A 66 -4.33 -9.20 2.35
CA GLU A 66 -4.25 -10.61 2.67
C GLU A 66 -5.51 -11.00 3.43
N VAL A 67 -6.16 -12.07 2.98
CA VAL A 67 -7.33 -12.65 3.65
C VAL A 67 -6.84 -13.71 4.63
N ILE A 68 -7.03 -13.46 5.92
CA ILE A 68 -6.72 -14.43 6.97
C ILE A 68 -8.02 -15.21 7.26
N PRO A 69 -8.03 -16.55 7.04
CA PRO A 69 -9.20 -17.40 7.31
C PRO A 69 -9.55 -17.49 8.80
#